data_AF-A0A319DYP3-F1
#
_entry.id   AF-A0A319DYP3-F1
#
_cell.length_a   1.000
_cell.length_b   1.000
_cell.length_c   1.000
_cell.angle_alpha   90.00
_cell.angle_beta   90.00
_cell.angle_gamma   90.00
#
_symmetry.space_group_name_H-M   'P 1'
#
loop_
_entity.id
_entity.type
_entity.pdbx_description
1 polymer ?
#
loop_
_entity_poly.entity_id
_entity_poly.type
_entity_poly.pdbx_seq_one_letter_code
_entity_poly.pdbx_strand_id
1 'polypeptide(L)'
;MFKQTAQRLYQLIGKTKLEDLPTGWQAPIDHALREQEQANPDFKCAEIRGSKPHPSHDDPSDPEDVISVRLKNDEMKTIDRIHVHKDGTVRR
;
A
#
# COMPACT_ATOMS: atom_id res chain seq x y z
N MET A 1 -23.94 18.30 -12.70
CA MET A 1 -23.79 17.10 -11.85
C MET A 1 -22.42 17.16 -11.20
N PHE A 2 -22.33 17.61 -9.95
CA PHE A 2 -21.08 17.55 -9.20
C PHE A 2 -20.87 16.09 -8.80
N LYS A 3 -19.99 15.37 -9.50
CA LYS A 3 -19.52 14.07 -9.02
C LYS A 3 -18.67 14.38 -7.78
N GLN A 4 -19.26 14.18 -6.60
CA GLN A 4 -18.55 14.20 -5.35
C GLN A 4 -17.56 13.01 -5.41
N THR A 5 -16.36 13.24 -5.94
CA THR A 5 -15.25 12.32 -5.78
C THR A 5 -14.91 12.38 -4.30
N ALA A 6 -15.60 11.56 -3.51
CA ALA A 6 -15.14 11.22 -2.18
C ALA A 6 -13.79 10.53 -2.38
N GLN A 7 -12.72 11.32 -2.45
CA GLN A 7 -11.37 10.81 -2.23
C GLN A 7 -11.45 10.23 -0.82
N ARG A 8 -11.59 8.91 -0.75
CA ARG A 8 -11.42 8.22 0.52
C ARG A 8 -9.96 8.54 0.92
N LEU A 9 -9.82 9.05 2.13
CA LEU A 9 -8.57 9.60 2.65
C LEU A 9 -7.98 8.55 3.58
N TYR A 10 -7.54 7.42 3.05
CA TYR A 10 -6.80 6.47 3.87
C TYR A 10 -5.64 7.19 4.58
N GLN A 11 -5.44 6.87 5.84
CA GLN A 11 -4.39 7.48 6.63
C GLN A 11 -3.12 6.62 6.54
N LEU A 12 -2.02 7.24 6.11
CA LEU A 12 -0.71 6.60 6.23
C LEU A 12 -0.27 6.66 7.69
N ILE A 13 -0.15 5.49 8.31
CA ILE A 13 0.26 5.32 9.70
C ILE A 13 1.64 4.63 9.76
N GLY A 14 2.31 4.78 10.89
CA GLY A 14 3.63 4.20 11.11
C GLY A 14 4.77 5.18 10.89
N LYS A 15 6.00 4.65 10.84
CA LYS A 15 7.22 5.46 10.78
C LYS A 15 7.65 5.82 9.35
N THR A 16 7.20 5.05 8.36
CA THR A 16 7.54 5.24 6.95
C THR A 16 6.38 5.90 6.25
N LYS A 17 6.63 7.05 5.64
CA LYS A 17 5.66 7.74 4.79
C LYS A 17 5.93 7.43 3.32
N LEU A 18 4.99 7.81 2.45
CA LEU A 18 5.16 7.67 1.00
C LEU A 18 6.37 8.47 0.50
N GLU A 19 6.63 9.65 1.08
CA GLU A 19 7.77 10.52 0.76
C GLU A 19 9.14 9.90 1.11
N ASP A 20 9.18 8.99 2.09
CA ASP A 20 10.41 8.29 2.48
C ASP A 20 10.79 7.18 1.49
N LEU A 21 9.89 6.85 0.56
CA LEU A 21 10.12 5.84 -0.46
C LEU A 21 10.92 6.40 -1.63
N PRO A 22 11.70 5.55 -2.33
CA PRO A 22 12.39 5.98 -3.53
C PRO A 22 11.40 6.50 -4.57
N THR A 23 11.78 7.51 -5.35
CA THR A 23 10.88 8.22 -6.27
C THR A 23 10.10 7.31 -7.23
N GLY A 24 10.71 6.18 -7.65
CA GLY A 24 10.05 5.20 -8.52
C GLY A 24 9.00 4.31 -7.86
N TRP A 25 8.81 4.41 -6.54
CA TRP A 25 7.93 3.54 -5.75
C TRP A 25 6.72 4.27 -5.16
N GLN A 26 6.79 5.60 -5.08
CA GLN A 26 5.74 6.43 -4.52
C GLN A 26 4.43 6.29 -5.30
N ALA A 27 4.50 6.45 -6.63
CA ALA A 27 3.32 6.35 -7.50
C ALA A 27 2.71 4.93 -7.56
N PRO A 28 3.49 3.84 -7.73
CA PRO A 28 2.97 2.49 -7.65
C PRO A 28 2.24 2.18 -6.34
N ILE A 29 2.78 2.63 -5.20
CA ILE A 29 2.16 2.38 -3.89
C ILE A 29 0.91 3.22 -3.68
N ASP A 30 0.93 4.51 -4.06
CA ASP A 30 -0.27 5.34 -4.02
C ASP A 30 -1.38 4.75 -4.90
N HIS A 31 -1.05 4.28 -6.10
CA HIS A 31 -2.00 3.60 -6.98
C HIS A 31 -2.58 2.34 -6.34
N ALA A 32 -1.72 1.44 -5.86
CA ALA A 32 -2.13 0.20 -5.20
C ALA A 32 -3.06 0.48 -4.00
N LEU A 33 -2.70 1.46 -3.15
CA LEU A 33 -3.52 1.81 -1.98
C LEU A 33 -4.90 2.34 -2.37
N ARG A 34 -4.99 3.16 -3.42
CA ARG A 34 -6.27 3.65 -3.94
C ARG A 34 -7.13 2.53 -4.51
N GLU A 35 -6.54 1.56 -5.20
CA GLU A 35 -7.28 0.40 -5.69
C GLU A 35 -7.82 -0.46 -4.54
N GLN A 36 -7.00 -0.69 -3.52
CA GLN A 36 -7.45 -1.42 -2.32
C GLN A 36 -8.54 -0.66 -1.57
N GLU A 37 -8.47 0.67 -1.53
CA GLU A 37 -9.49 1.51 -0.93
C GLU A 37 -10.81 1.51 -1.69
N GLN A 38 -10.78 1.44 -3.02
CA GLN A 38 -11.98 1.28 -3.83
C GLN A 38 -12.57 -0.12 -3.66
N ALA A 39 -11.72 -1.14 -3.61
CA ALA A 39 -12.14 -2.54 -3.46
C ALA A 39 -12.67 -2.85 -2.06
N ASN A 40 -12.10 -2.28 -1.01
CA ASN A 40 -12.45 -2.58 0.37
C ASN A 40 -12.86 -1.31 1.15
N PRO A 41 -14.16 -1.15 1.50
CA PRO A 41 -14.62 0.00 2.28
C PRO A 41 -14.12 0.02 3.73
N ASP A 42 -13.69 -1.12 4.28
CA ASP A 42 -13.15 -1.23 5.63
C ASP A 42 -11.70 -0.74 5.73
N PHE A 43 -11.00 -0.61 4.60
CA PHE A 43 -9.66 -0.03 4.60
C PHE A 43 -9.72 1.46 4.94
N LYS A 44 -9.06 1.83 6.03
CA LYS A 44 -8.96 3.21 6.53
C LYS A 44 -7.53 3.67 6.75
N CYS A 45 -6.62 2.74 7.06
CA CYS A 45 -5.25 3.09 7.43
C CYS A 45 -4.25 2.16 6.74
N ALA A 46 -3.20 2.71 6.12
CA ALA A 46 -2.10 1.93 5.53
C ALA A 46 -0.82 2.12 6.34
N GLU A 47 -0.17 1.02 6.70
CA GLU A 47 1.16 1.00 7.34
C GLU A 47 2.20 0.45 6.36
N ILE A 48 3.08 1.32 5.86
CA ILE A 48 4.20 0.91 5.00
C ILE A 48 5.30 0.30 5.87
N ARG A 49 5.65 -0.95 5.61
CA ARG A 49 6.64 -1.71 6.38
C ARG A 49 8.02 -1.56 5.74
N GLY A 50 8.67 -0.45 6.08
CA GLY A 50 10.04 -0.13 5.68
C GLY A 50 10.08 0.74 4.44
N SER A 51 11.07 1.63 4.40
CA SER A 51 11.24 2.61 3.31
C SER A 51 11.99 2.07 2.10
N LYS A 52 12.53 0.85 2.20
CA LYS A 52 13.38 0.26 1.16
C LYS A 52 12.69 -0.97 0.54
N PRO A 53 12.70 -1.06 -0.80
CA PRO A 53 12.33 -2.28 -1.50
C PRO A 53 13.20 -3.45 -1.02
N HIS A 54 12.59 -4.62 -0.90
CA HIS A 54 13.27 -5.84 -0.48
C HIS A 54 12.70 -7.03 -1.25
N PRO A 55 13.46 -8.12 -1.41
CA PRO A 55 12.94 -9.33 -2.03
C PRO A 55 11.78 -9.89 -1.20
N SER A 56 10.76 -10.42 -1.88
CA SER A 56 9.65 -11.09 -1.22
C SER A 56 10.18 -12.31 -0.45
N HIS A 57 9.89 -12.36 0.85
CA HIS A 57 10.22 -13.55 1.64
C HIS A 57 9.23 -14.69 1.36
N ASP A 58 7.99 -14.35 1.03
CA ASP A 58 6.91 -15.29 0.75
C ASP A 58 7.07 -15.93 -0.64
N ASP A 59 7.64 -15.18 -1.60
CA ASP A 59 7.95 -15.66 -2.95
C ASP A 59 9.45 -15.53 -3.25
N PRO A 60 10.29 -16.45 -2.76
CA PRO A 60 11.75 -16.40 -3.00
C PRO A 60 12.15 -16.62 -4.46
N SER A 61 11.21 -17.07 -5.30
CA SER A 61 11.38 -17.22 -6.74
C SER A 61 11.11 -15.93 -7.51
N ASP A 62 10.53 -14.92 -6.85
CA ASP A 62 10.28 -13.62 -7.47
C ASP A 62 11.58 -12.80 -7.46
N PRO A 63 12.16 -12.49 -8.63
CA PRO A 63 13.36 -11.68 -8.71
C PRO A 63 13.09 -10.19 -8.42
N GLU A 64 11.82 -9.78 -8.35
CA GLU A 64 11.44 -8.39 -8.17
C GLU A 64 11.40 -7.99 -6.70
N ASP A 65 11.97 -6.82 -6.42
CA ASP A 65 11.79 -6.19 -5.11
C ASP A 65 10.31 -5.86 -4.89
N VAL A 66 9.91 -5.85 -3.62
CA VAL A 66 8.57 -5.47 -3.17
C VAL A 66 8.64 -4.51 -1.98
N ILE A 67 7.55 -3.81 -1.76
CA ILE A 67 7.29 -3.07 -0.52
C ILE A 67 6.06 -3.65 0.14
N SER A 68 6.28 -4.14 1.36
CA SER A 68 5.22 -4.64 2.24
C SER A 68 4.38 -3.48 2.76
N VAL A 69 3.07 -3.52 2.55
CA VAL A 69 2.11 -2.56 3.12
C VAL A 69 1.02 -3.33 3.86
N ARG A 70 0.69 -2.89 5.08
CA ARG A 70 -0.40 -3.46 5.86
C ARG A 70 -1.61 -2.56 5.76
N LEU A 71 -2.72 -3.14 5.33
CA LEU A 71 -4.01 -2.48 5.29
C LEU A 71 -4.70 -2.69 6.63
N LYS A 72 -5.22 -1.62 7.22
CA LYS A 72 -5.90 -1.65 8.51
C LYS A 72 -7.25 -0.96 8.45
N ASN A 73 -8.13 -1.38 9.35
CA ASN A 73 -9.43 -0.75 9.58
C ASN A 73 -9.28 0.48 10.50
N ASP A 74 -10.43 1.10 10.81
CA ASP A 74 -10.54 2.22 11.75
C ASP A 74 -10.08 1.86 13.17
N GLU A 75 -10.23 0.59 13.58
CA GLU A 75 -9.74 0.07 14.86
C GLU A 75 -8.22 -0.21 14.88
N MET A 76 -7.49 0.17 13.83
CA MET A 76 -6.07 -0.16 13.61
C MET A 76 -5.76 -1.66 13.60
N LYS A 77 -6.76 -2.51 13.36
CA LYS A 77 -6.58 -3.95 13.15
C LYS A 77 -6.15 -4.20 11.71
N THR A 78 -5.11 -5.01 11.53
CA THR A 78 -4.66 -5.42 10.19
C THR A 78 -5.75 -6.26 9.54
N ILE A 79 -6.28 -5.77 8.43
CA ILE A 79 -7.23 -6.47 7.57
C ILE A 79 -6.45 -7.38 6.63
N ASP A 80 -5.42 -6.83 5.98
CA ASP A 80 -4.67 -7.52 4.94
C ASP A 80 -3.23 -7.03 4.89
N ARG A 81 -2.38 -7.84 4.26
CA ARG A 81 -1.00 -7.48 3.94
C ARG A 81 -0.82 -7.63 2.44
N ILE A 82 -0.30 -6.58 1.83
CA ILE A 82 -0.03 -6.55 0.41
C ILE A 82 1.47 -6.31 0.18
N HIS A 83 1.98 -6.91 -0.87
CA HIS A 83 3.31 -6.72 -1.41
C HIS A 83 3.15 -5.99 -2.74
N VAL A 84 3.54 -4.72 -2.75
CA VAL A 84 3.47 -3.89 -3.96
C VAL A 84 4.81 -4.02 -4.68
N HIS A 85 4.77 -4.30 -5.97
CA HIS A 85 5.92 -4.33 -6.87
C HIS A 85 6.14 -2.96 -7.52
N LYS A 86 7.32 -2.73 -8.11
CA LYS A 86 7.65 -1.45 -8.73
C LYS A 86 6.79 -1.10 -9.94
N ASP A 87 6.31 -2.13 -10.65
CA ASP A 87 5.41 -1.99 -11.80
C ASP A 87 3.96 -1.63 -11.39
N GLY A 88 3.65 -1.65 -10.08
CA GLY A 88 2.31 -1.43 -9.55
C GLY A 88 1.52 -2.70 -9.32
N THR A 89 2.07 -3.88 -9.64
CA THR A 89 1.42 -5.15 -9.35
C THR A 89 1.37 -5.38 -7.84
N VAL A 90 0.23 -5.88 -7.36
CA VAL A 90 0.02 -6.15 -5.94
C VAL A 90 -0.18 -7.65 -5.73
N ARG A 91 0.61 -8.24 -4.84
CA ARG A 91 0.48 -9.63 -4.40
C ARG A 91 0.16 -9.68 -2.90
N ARG A 92 -0.40 -10.80 -2.44
CA ARG A 92 -0.77 -11.03 -1.04
C ARG A 92 0.06 -12.16 -0.48
#